data_AF-A0A964Z0D0-F1
#
_entry.id   AF-A0A964Z0D0-F1
#
_cell.length_a   1.000
_cell.length_b   1.000
_cell.length_c   1.000
_cell.angle_alpha   90.00
_cell.angle_beta   90.00
_cell.angle_gamma   90.00
#
_symmetry.space_group_name_H-M   'P 1'
#
loop_
_entity.id
_entity.type
_entity.pdbx_description
1 polymer ?
#
loop_
_entity_poly.entity_id
_entity_poly.type
_entity_poly.pdbx_seq_one_letter_code
_entity_poly.pdbx_strand_id
1 'polypeptide(L)'
;AGQEGYVVVSKVRAMKPNEGFNAYSETYTDLVKEGVIDPVKVTRSALANAASIAAMFITTEALVFETPEEKKDEAAGHGHSHGPGGHSH
;
A
#
# COMPACT_ATOMS: atom_id res chain seq x y z
N ALA A 1 -15.75 8.06 16.22
CA ALA A 1 -16.54 9.29 15.97
C ALA A 1 -16.25 9.75 14.55
N GLY A 2 -17.29 9.96 13.75
CA GLY A 2 -17.24 10.29 12.33
C GLY A 2 -18.67 10.18 11.76
N GLN A 3 -18.97 10.93 10.70
CA GLN A 3 -20.27 10.86 10.04
C GLN A 3 -20.52 9.46 9.45
N GLU A 4 -21.78 9.02 9.43
CA GLU A 4 -22.16 7.72 8.85
C GLU A 4 -21.89 7.70 7.35
N GLY A 5 -20.85 6.97 6.92
CA GLY A 5 -20.34 7.02 5.54
C GLY A 5 -21.40 6.68 4.49
N TYR A 6 -22.29 5.72 4.78
CA TYR A 6 -23.36 5.36 3.85
C TYR A 6 -24.38 6.50 3.65
N VAL A 7 -24.66 7.28 4.71
CA VAL A 7 -25.56 8.44 4.66
C VAL A 7 -24.91 9.54 3.83
N VAL A 8 -23.62 9.82 4.07
CA VAL A 8 -22.87 10.84 3.35
C VAL A 8 -22.82 10.51 1.86
N VAL A 9 -22.45 9.28 1.50
CA VAL A 9 -22.39 8.84 0.10
C VAL A 9 -23.77 8.92 -0.57
N SER A 10 -24.82 8.46 0.10
CA SER A 10 -26.19 8.53 -0.42
C SER A 10 -26.61 9.97 -0.72
N LYS A 11 -26.28 10.91 0.16
CA LYS A 11 -26.58 12.32 -0.04
C LYS A 11 -25.77 12.93 -1.17
N VAL A 12 -24.45 12.74 -1.19
CA VAL A 12 -23.56 13.28 -2.26
C VAL A 12 -23.98 12.77 -3.65
N ARG A 13 -24.41 11.52 -3.77
CA ARG A 13 -24.91 10.96 -5.04
C ARG A 13 -26.11 11.69 -5.64
N ALA A 14 -26.92 12.36 -4.81
CA ALA A 14 -28.09 13.12 -5.26
C ALA A 14 -27.78 14.61 -5.52
N MET A 15 -26.55 15.06 -5.29
CA MET A 15 -26.15 16.47 -5.42
C MET A 15 -25.70 16.80 -6.84
N LYS A 16 -25.54 18.10 -7.11
CA LYS A 16 -25.07 18.59 -8.42
C LYS A 16 -23.56 18.41 -8.57
N PRO A 17 -23.02 18.48 -9.80
CA PRO A 17 -21.58 18.54 -10.00
C PRO A 17 -20.92 19.63 -9.12
N ASN A 18 -19.71 19.36 -8.64
CA ASN A 18 -18.92 20.17 -7.70
C ASN A 18 -19.47 20.26 -6.27
N GLU A 19 -20.74 19.94 -6.02
CA GLU A 19 -21.27 19.86 -4.67
C GLU A 19 -20.88 18.52 -4.02
N GLY A 20 -20.44 18.56 -2.77
CA GLY A 20 -20.01 17.38 -2.03
C GLY A 20 -19.90 17.64 -0.53
N PHE A 21 -19.38 16.65 0.19
CA PHE A 21 -19.15 16.76 1.63
C PHE A 21 -17.71 17.17 1.90
N ASN A 22 -17.52 18.33 2.53
CA ASN A 22 -16.21 18.75 3.01
C ASN A 22 -15.96 18.10 4.38
N ALA A 23 -15.01 17.17 4.42
CA ALA A 23 -14.69 16.42 5.64
C ALA A 23 -13.96 17.24 6.71
N TYR A 24 -13.39 18.40 6.36
CA TYR A 24 -12.74 19.31 7.31
C TYR A 24 -13.76 20.16 8.08
N SER A 25 -14.77 20.72 7.37
CA SER A 25 -15.82 21.55 7.97
C SER A 25 -17.09 20.77 8.35
N GLU A 26 -17.20 19.51 7.92
CA GLU A 26 -18.37 18.65 8.05
C GLU A 26 -19.65 19.22 7.39
N THR A 27 -19.50 20.02 6.33
CA THR A 27 -20.61 20.66 5.60
C THR A 27 -20.76 20.14 4.17
N TYR A 28 -21.99 20.24 3.65
CA TYR A 28 -22.26 19.99 2.24
C TYR A 28 -22.23 21.31 1.47
N THR A 29 -21.37 21.39 0.46
CA THR A 29 -21.00 22.67 -0.16
C THR A 29 -20.43 22.44 -1.56
N ASP A 30 -20.19 23.52 -2.29
CA ASP A 30 -19.42 23.50 -3.53
C ASP A 30 -17.93 23.38 -3.18
N LEU A 31 -17.36 22.20 -3.38
CA LEU A 31 -15.99 21.87 -3.00
C LEU A 31 -14.96 22.68 -3.80
N VAL A 32 -15.28 23.06 -5.03
CA VAL A 32 -14.41 23.89 -5.87
C VAL A 32 -14.32 25.30 -5.31
N LYS A 33 -15.45 25.88 -4.88
CA LYS A 33 -15.47 27.21 -4.25
C LYS A 33 -14.72 27.24 -2.91
N GLU A 34 -14.73 26.15 -2.17
CA GLU A 34 -13.98 26.01 -0.92
C GLU A 34 -12.50 25.63 -1.10
N GLY A 35 -12.05 25.46 -2.36
CA GLY A 35 -10.65 25.15 -2.67
C GLY A 35 -10.25 23.69 -2.47
N VAL A 36 -11.22 22.80 -2.26
CA VAL A 36 -11.01 21.34 -2.19
C VAL A 36 -11.06 20.79 -3.62
N ILE A 37 -9.91 20.80 -4.29
CA ILE A 37 -9.79 20.46 -5.72
C ILE A 37 -8.63 19.48 -5.92
N ASP A 38 -8.88 18.43 -6.70
CA ASP A 38 -7.84 17.52 -7.18
C ASP A 38 -7.47 17.82 -8.65
N PRO A 39 -6.18 17.88 -9.00
CA PRO A 39 -5.77 17.94 -10.40
C PRO A 39 -6.24 16.70 -11.15
N VAL A 40 -6.76 16.87 -12.37
CA VAL A 40 -7.30 15.78 -13.22
C VAL A 40 -6.32 14.59 -13.35
N LYS A 41 -5.01 14.89 -13.46
CA LYS A 41 -3.97 13.85 -13.54
C LYS A 41 -3.95 12.94 -12.31
N VAL A 42 -4.18 13.47 -11.11
CA VAL A 42 -4.15 12.72 -9.85
C VAL A 42 -5.26 11.68 -9.85
N THR A 43 -6.53 12.09 -9.97
CA THR A 43 -7.68 11.18 -9.95
C THR A 43 -7.61 10.15 -11.08
N ARG A 44 -7.23 10.56 -12.29
CA ARG A 44 -7.12 9.64 -13.44
C ARG A 44 -6.01 8.61 -13.26
N SER A 45 -4.83 9.05 -12.81
CA SER A 45 -3.69 8.14 -12.63
C SER A 45 -3.93 7.16 -11.49
N ALA A 46 -4.51 7.62 -10.38
CA ALA A 46 -4.89 6.78 -9.25
C ALA A 46 -5.85 5.66 -9.69
N LEU A 47 -6.94 6.01 -10.39
CA LEU A 47 -7.90 5.02 -10.88
C LEU A 47 -7.28 4.03 -11.88
N ALA A 48 -6.50 4.53 -12.85
CA ALA A 48 -5.88 3.67 -13.86
C ALA A 48 -4.88 2.68 -13.25
N ASN A 49 -4.05 3.13 -12.30
CA ASN A 49 -3.08 2.27 -11.62
C ASN A 49 -3.79 1.23 -10.75
N ALA A 50 -4.83 1.63 -10.01
CA ALA A 50 -5.62 0.71 -9.19
C ALA A 50 -6.31 -0.36 -10.05
N ALA A 51 -6.94 0.04 -11.17
CA ALA A 51 -7.56 -0.89 -12.09
C ALA A 51 -6.55 -1.85 -12.73
N SER A 52 -5.35 -1.37 -13.07
CA SER A 52 -4.26 -2.21 -13.62
C SER A 52 -3.85 -3.31 -12.64
N ILE A 53 -3.60 -2.93 -11.37
CA ILE A 53 -3.24 -3.88 -10.31
C ILE A 53 -4.40 -4.86 -10.08
N ALA A 54 -5.63 -4.37 -9.95
CA ALA A 54 -6.80 -5.22 -9.75
C ALA A 54 -6.98 -6.24 -10.89
N ALA A 55 -6.80 -5.80 -12.14
CA ALA A 55 -6.86 -6.69 -13.30
C ALA A 55 -5.80 -7.78 -13.23
N MET A 56 -4.54 -7.42 -12.95
CA MET A 56 -3.44 -8.37 -12.76
C MET A 56 -3.76 -9.39 -11.65
N PHE A 57 -4.23 -8.92 -10.50
CA PHE A 57 -4.58 -9.79 -9.37
C PHE A 57 -5.72 -10.77 -9.70
N ILE A 58 -6.79 -10.31 -10.36
CA ILE A 58 -7.94 -11.16 -10.72
C ILE A 58 -7.54 -12.26 -11.72
N THR A 59 -6.59 -11.99 -12.61
CA THR A 59 -6.12 -12.96 -13.62
C THR A 59 -4.97 -13.84 -13.14
N THR A 60 -4.40 -13.58 -11.96
CA THR A 60 -3.29 -14.36 -11.43
C THR A 60 -3.82 -15.57 -10.67
N GLU A 61 -3.62 -16.76 -11.24
CA GLU A 61 -4.14 -18.02 -10.67
C GLU A 61 -3.27 -18.59 -9.54
N ALA A 62 -1.98 -18.26 -9.52
CA ALA A 62 -1.04 -18.76 -8.51
C ALA A 62 0.08 -17.73 -8.21
N LEU A 63 0.50 -17.69 -6.95
CA LEU A 63 1.64 -16.92 -6.47
C LEU A 63 2.60 -17.89 -5.78
N VAL A 64 3.87 -17.88 -6.19
CA VAL A 64 4.95 -18.64 -5.54
C VAL A 64 5.80 -17.64 -4.76
N PHE A 65 6.08 -17.95 -3.50
CA PHE A 65 7.01 -17.19 -2.69
C PHE A 65 8.00 -18.15 -2.01
N GLU A 66 9.26 -17.72 -1.89
CA GLU A 66 10.26 -18.42 -1.11
C GLU A 66 10.22 -17.89 0.33
N THR A 67 10.20 -18.79 1.30
CA THR A 67 10.29 -18.39 2.71
C THR A 67 11.72 -17.94 2.98
N PRO A 68 11.95 -16.75 3.56
CA PRO A 68 13.30 -16.32 3.93
C PRO A 68 13.94 -17.34 4.86
N GLU A 69 15.17 -17.77 4.55
CA GLU A 69 15.90 -18.67 5.44
C GLU A 69 16.17 -17.98 6.79
N GLU A 70 15.91 -18.68 7.89
CA GLU A 70 16.45 -18.29 9.18
C GLU A 70 17.97 -18.37 9.06
N LYS A 71 18.64 -17.21 9.13
CA LYS A 71 20.09 -17.18 9.32
C LYS A 71 20.37 -17.93 10.61
N LYS A 72 20.92 -19.14 10.50
CA LYS A 72 21.55 -19.78 11.65
C LYS A 72 22.63 -18.82 12.12
N ASP A 73 22.46 -18.30 13.33
CA ASP A 73 23.57 -17.67 14.05
C ASP A 73 24.73 -18.68 13.97
N GLU A 74 25.79 -18.30 13.26
CA GLU A 74 27.05 -19.02 13.29
C GLU A 74 27.54 -18.97 14.74
N ALA A 75 27.13 -19.97 15.51
CA ALA A 75 27.47 -20.10 16.90
C ALA A 75 28.99 -20.14 17.00
N ALA A 76 29.51 -19.04 17.50
CA ALA A 76 30.88 -18.86 17.92
C ALA A 76 31.32 -20.06 18.77
N GLY A 77 32.49 -20.60 18.41
CA GLY A 77 33.30 -21.44 19.26
C GLY A 77 33.10 -22.93 19.04
N HIS A 78 34.12 -23.59 18.50
CA HIS A 78 34.77 -24.76 19.08
C HIS A 78 36.19 -24.82 18.50
N GLY A 79 37.16 -24.38 19.30
CA GLY A 79 38.57 -24.45 18.95
C GLY A 79 39.08 -25.89 18.98
N HIS A 80 39.98 -26.22 18.05
CA HIS A 80 40.90 -27.35 18.21
C HIS A 80 42.27 -27.02 17.60
N SER A 81 43.17 -26.66 18.53
CA SER A 81 44.58 -27.05 18.68
C SER A 81 45.54 -27.02 17.48
N HIS A 82 46.65 -26.32 17.75
CA HIS A 82 47.97 -26.35 17.10
C HIS A 82 48.48 -27.74 16.64
N GLY A 83 49.31 -27.73 15.57
CA GLY A 83 49.99 -28.88 14.91
C GLY A 83 50.95 -29.70 15.80
N PRO A 84 51.81 -30.61 15.26
CA PRO A 84 52.69 -30.38 14.09
C PRO A 84 52.93 -31.60 13.13
N GLY A 85 53.39 -31.30 11.91
CA GLY A 85 53.95 -32.27 10.95
C GLY A 85 53.67 -31.79 9.53
N GLY A 86 54.61 -31.25 8.76
CA GLY A 86 55.95 -31.77 8.48
C GLY A 86 55.86 -32.60 7.20
N HIS A 87 56.29 -32.05 6.06
CA HIS A 87 57.17 -32.67 5.06
C HIS A 87 57.35 -31.75 3.85
N SER A 88 58.60 -31.37 3.65
CA SER A 88 59.19 -30.84 2.43
C SER A 88 59.07 -31.83 1.26
N HIS A 89 58.63 -31.35 0.10
CA HIS A 89 59.37 -31.34 -1.17
C HIS A 89 58.48 -30.74 -2.26
#